data_AF-A0A132NT73-F1
#
_entry.id   AF-A0A132NT73-F1
#
_cell.length_a   1.000
_cell.length_b   1.000
_cell.length_c   1.000
_cell.angle_alpha   90.00
_cell.angle_beta   90.00
_cell.angle_gamma   90.00
#
_symmetry.space_group_name_H-M   'P 1'
#
loop_
_entity.id
_entity.type
_entity.pdbx_description
1 polymer ?
#
loop_
_entity_poly.entity_id
_entity_poly.type
_entity_poly.pdbx_seq_one_letter_code
_entity_poly.pdbx_strand_id
1 'polypeptide(L)'
;MPDSKPFSGTLTLTLSDSDAVDILIKSLQGGVSLDSADTVTFSVENKSLTVLMHATTLKQLRKMYGSYCEAADLVLETISRFGKTAVKN
;
A
#
# COMPACT_ATOMS: atom_id res chain seq x y z
N MET A 1 24.75 -15.44 6.24
CA MET A 1 24.40 -14.87 4.92
C MET A 1 24.03 -13.42 5.17
N PRO A 2 24.62 -12.43 4.47
CA PRO A 2 24.19 -11.06 4.68
C PRO A 2 22.78 -10.92 4.11
N ASP A 3 21.85 -10.41 4.91
CA ASP A 3 20.48 -10.09 4.51
C ASP A 3 20.52 -9.30 3.20
N SER A 4 20.04 -9.92 2.12
CA SER A 4 20.19 -9.43 0.75
C SER A 4 19.37 -8.17 0.45
N LYS A 5 18.76 -7.53 1.45
CA LYS A 5 17.89 -6.35 1.33
C LYS A 5 18.18 -5.33 2.44
N PRO A 6 19.27 -4.55 2.33
CA PRO A 6 19.70 -3.65 3.40
C PRO A 6 18.83 -2.40 3.56
N PHE A 7 17.90 -2.13 2.63
CA PHE A 7 17.05 -0.95 2.67
C PHE A 7 15.61 -1.33 2.97
N SER A 8 15.02 -0.67 3.97
CA SER A 8 13.61 -0.82 4.32
C SER A 8 12.92 0.53 4.45
N GLY A 9 11.61 0.52 4.26
CA GLY A 9 10.77 1.71 4.41
C GLY A 9 9.34 1.32 4.71
N THR A 10 8.63 2.19 5.41
CA THR A 10 7.25 1.95 5.85
C THR A 10 6.35 3.09 5.39
N LEU A 11 5.24 2.74 4.73
CA LEU A 11 4.14 3.64 4.46
C LEU A 11 2.98 3.29 5.40
N THR A 12 2.54 4.25 6.20
CA THR A 12 1.39 4.09 7.09
C THR A 12 0.29 5.06 6.67
N LEU A 13 -0.91 4.52 6.42
CA LEU A 13 -2.09 5.26 6.00
C LEU A 13 -3.20 5.01 7.01
N THR A 14 -3.69 6.07 7.65
CA THR A 14 -4.80 6.01 8.60
C THR A 14 -6.03 6.65 8.00
N LEU A 15 -7.12 5.89 7.89
CA LEU A 15 -8.38 6.36 7.34
C LEU A 15 -9.42 6.53 8.45
N SER A 16 -10.48 7.29 8.17
CA SER A 16 -11.59 7.45 9.13
C SER A 16 -12.62 6.33 9.05
N ASP A 17 -12.64 5.59 7.93
CA ASP A 17 -13.61 4.55 7.60
C ASP A 17 -12.89 3.20 7.47
N SER A 18 -13.35 2.18 8.19
CA SER A 18 -12.78 0.83 8.15
C SER A 18 -13.02 0.15 6.81
N ASP A 19 -14.16 0.40 6.16
CA ASP A 19 -14.49 -0.21 4.88
C ASP A 19 -13.55 0.31 3.78
N ALA A 20 -13.16 1.58 3.88
CA ALA A 20 -12.16 2.18 3.01
C ALA A 20 -10.77 1.54 3.19
N VAL A 21 -10.41 1.11 4.41
CA VAL A 21 -9.12 0.42 4.66
C VAL A 21 -9.11 -0.96 4.00
N ASP A 22 -10.22 -1.70 4.08
CA ASP A 22 -10.37 -3.00 3.45
C ASP A 22 -10.29 -2.94 1.92
N ILE A 23 -10.90 -1.90 1.32
CA ILE A 23 -10.78 -1.65 -0.13
C ILE A 23 -9.34 -1.28 -0.50
N LEU A 24 -8.70 -0.44 0.31
CA LEU A 24 -7.33 0.01 0.07
C LEU A 24 -6.33 -1.15 0.09
N ILE A 25 -6.34 -2.01 1.12
CA ILE A 25 -5.40 -3.14 1.19
C ILE A 25 -5.58 -4.10 0.02
N LYS A 26 -6.82 -4.47 -0.32
CA LYS A 26 -7.11 -5.39 -1.45
C LYS A 26 -6.62 -4.82 -2.78
N SER A 27 -6.76 -3.52 -2.98
CA SER A 27 -6.31 -2.84 -4.20
C SER A 27 -4.79 -2.79 -4.29
N LEU A 28 -4.10 -2.47 -3.19
CA LEU A 28 -2.64 -2.36 -3.16
C LEU A 28 -1.91 -3.70 -3.26
N GLN A 29 -2.52 -4.78 -2.75
CA GLN A 29 -1.96 -6.14 -2.87
C GLN A 29 -1.92 -6.65 -4.32
N GLY A 30 -2.82 -6.18 -5.18
CA GLY A 30 -2.87 -6.56 -6.61
C GLY A 30 -2.10 -5.65 -7.56
N GLY A 31 -1.74 -4.44 -7.14
CA GLY A 31 -1.39 -3.34 -8.06
C GLY A 31 0.09 -3.15 -8.40
N VAL A 32 1.03 -3.75 -7.66
CA VAL A 32 2.46 -3.44 -7.82
C VAL A 32 3.25 -4.67 -8.24
N SER A 33 3.79 -4.63 -9.46
CA SER A 33 4.77 -5.61 -9.93
C SER A 33 6.10 -5.34 -9.26
N LEU A 34 6.58 -6.30 -8.47
CA LEU A 34 7.83 -6.23 -7.74
C LEU A 34 8.90 -7.06 -8.45
N ASP A 35 10.14 -6.59 -8.40
CA ASP A 35 11.28 -7.43 -8.75
C ASP A 35 11.34 -8.61 -7.76
N SER A 36 11.75 -9.79 -8.22
CA SER A 36 11.76 -11.02 -7.40
C SER A 36 12.65 -10.93 -6.15
N ALA A 37 13.58 -9.97 -6.13
CA ALA A 37 14.47 -9.69 -5.01
C ALA A 37 13.85 -8.73 -3.98
N ASP A 38 12.72 -8.06 -4.27
CA ASP A 38 12.06 -7.14 -3.34
C ASP A 38 10.99 -7.87 -2.53
N THR A 39 10.62 -7.34 -1.36
CA THR A 39 9.52 -7.89 -0.55
C THR A 39 8.67 -6.78 0.00
N VAL A 40 7.36 -7.01 -0.02
CA VAL A 40 6.37 -6.13 0.60
C VAL A 40 5.48 -6.94 1.52
N THR A 41 5.20 -6.39 2.69
CA THR A 41 4.28 -6.98 3.66
C THR A 41 3.24 -5.93 4.03
N PHE A 42 1.99 -6.38 4.14
CA PHE A 42 0.86 -5.53 4.50
C PHE A 42 0.36 -5.95 5.87
N SER A 43 0.06 -4.99 6.73
CA SER A 43 -0.67 -5.23 7.99
C SER A 43 -1.76 -4.18 8.15
N VAL A 44 -2.90 -4.61 8.66
CA VAL A 44 -4.02 -3.72 9.00
C VAL A 44 -4.26 -3.84 10.50
N GLU A 45 -4.28 -2.70 11.17
CA GLU A 45 -4.67 -2.59 12.56
C GLU A 45 -5.71 -1.48 12.68
N ASN A 46 -6.93 -1.86 13.06
CA ASN A 46 -8.07 -0.95 13.14
C ASN A 46 -8.29 -0.19 11.82
N LYS A 47 -8.02 1.12 11.81
CA LYS A 47 -8.20 1.99 10.65
C LYS A 47 -6.87 2.38 9.98
N SER A 48 -5.80 1.66 10.30
CA SER A 48 -4.46 1.93 9.80
C SER A 48 -3.96 0.77 8.95
N LEU A 49 -3.58 1.08 7.72
CA LEU A 49 -2.83 0.19 6.84
C LEU A 49 -1.35 0.52 6.94
N THR A 50 -0.52 -0.48 7.16
CA THR A 50 0.94 -0.38 7.09
C THR A 50 1.47 -1.24 5.95
N VAL A 51 2.31 -0.63 5.11
CA VAL A 51 3.01 -1.28 3.99
C VAL A 51 4.50 -1.23 4.30
N LEU A 52 5.07 -2.39 4.65
CA LEU A 52 6.49 -2.56 4.92
C LEU A 52 7.19 -3.04 3.65
N MET A 53 8.19 -2.29 3.20
CA MET A 53 8.93 -2.53 1.97
C MET A 53 10.39 -2.84 2.29
N HIS A 54 10.96 -3.83 1.60
CA HIS A 54 12.40 -4.13 1.63
C HIS A 54 12.94 -4.23 0.22
N ALA A 55 14.08 -3.61 -0.01
CA ALA A 55 14.74 -3.53 -1.31
C ALA A 55 16.25 -3.73 -1.21
N THR A 56 16.85 -4.12 -2.34
CA THR A 56 18.29 -4.31 -2.49
C THR A 56 19.06 -2.99 -2.65
N THR A 57 18.40 -1.94 -3.14
CA THR A 57 18.99 -0.61 -3.35
C THR A 57 18.05 0.51 -2.90
N LEU A 58 18.61 1.65 -2.47
CA LEU A 58 17.81 2.83 -2.11
C LEU A 58 17.00 3.38 -3.30
N LYS A 59 17.53 3.26 -4.53
CA LYS A 59 16.82 3.65 -5.75
C LYS A 59 15.53 2.84 -5.92
N GLN A 60 15.60 1.54 -5.65
CA GLN A 60 14.46 0.64 -5.74
C GLN A 60 13.46 0.88 -4.61
N LEU A 61 13.93 1.08 -3.36
CA LEU A 61 13.06 1.45 -2.25
C LEU A 61 12.26 2.73 -2.56
N ARG A 62 12.91 3.75 -3.12
CA ARG A 62 12.24 4.99 -3.54
C ARG A 62 11.18 4.74 -4.61
N LYS A 63 11.47 3.87 -5.59
CA LYS A 63 10.50 3.50 -6.63
C LYS A 63 9.30 2.79 -6.03
N MET A 64 9.53 1.78 -5.18
CA MET A 64 8.46 1.06 -4.47
C MET A 64 7.58 2.03 -3.67
N TYR A 65 8.20 2.88 -2.84
CA TYR A 65 7.48 3.85 -2.02
C TYR A 65 6.61 4.78 -2.87
N GLY A 66 7.18 5.35 -3.94
CA GLY A 66 6.46 6.20 -4.89
C GLY A 66 5.26 5.49 -5.52
N SER A 67 5.46 4.27 -6.02
CA SER A 67 4.38 3.48 -6.62
C SER A 67 3.25 3.15 -5.65
N TYR A 68 3.56 2.84 -4.38
CA TYR A 68 2.53 2.60 -3.37
C TYR A 68 1.79 3.89 -2.97
N CYS A 69 2.47 5.03 -2.93
CA CYS A 69 1.81 6.33 -2.72
C CYS A 69 0.86 6.68 -3.87
N GLU A 70 1.31 6.54 -5.12
CA GLU A 70 0.49 6.80 -6.31
C GLU A 70 -0.73 5.87 -6.38
N ALA A 71 -0.53 4.58 -6.13
CA ALA A 71 -1.61 3.61 -6.09
C ALA A 71 -2.61 3.90 -4.96
N ALA A 72 -2.12 4.27 -3.77
CA ALA A 72 -2.98 4.63 -2.65
C ALA A 72 -3.82 5.88 -2.96
N ASP A 73 -3.21 6.90 -3.56
CA ASP A 73 -3.90 8.13 -3.96
C ASP A 73 -5.04 7.84 -4.95
N LEU A 74 -4.76 7.04 -5.99
CA LEU A 74 -5.78 6.64 -6.97
C LEU A 74 -6.95 5.87 -6.33
N VAL A 75 -6.66 4.95 -5.42
CA VAL A 75 -7.70 4.16 -4.73
C VAL A 75 -8.54 5.05 -3.81
N LEU A 76 -7.91 5.95 -3.07
CA LEU A 76 -8.61 6.90 -2.20
C LEU A 76 -9.46 7.88 -2.99
N GLU A 77 -8.98 8.38 -4.13
CA GLU A 77 -9.75 9.20 -5.06
C GLU A 77 -10.95 8.43 -5.60
N THR A 78 -10.77 7.15 -5.94
CA THR A 78 -11.84 6.26 -6.40
C THR A 78 -12.89 6.04 -5.32
N ILE A 79 -12.48 5.75 -4.08
CA ILE A 79 -13.39 5.60 -2.93
C ILE A 79 -14.16 6.91 -2.69
N SER A 80 -13.50 8.06 -2.76
CA SER A 80 -14.13 9.37 -2.58
C SER A 80 -15.20 9.65 -3.64
N ARG A 81 -14.94 9.27 -4.90
CA ARG A 81 -15.83 9.50 -6.04
C ARG A 81 -16.99 8.49 -6.13
N PHE A 82 -16.75 7.22 -5.83
CA PHE A 82 -17.69 6.13 -6.08
C PHE A 82 -18.18 5.41 -4.81
N GLY A 83 -17.54 5.62 -3.65
CA GLY A 83 -17.94 4.99 -2.39
C GLY A 83 -19.27 5.49 -1.85
N LYS A 84 -19.72 6.69 -2.23
CA LYS A 84 -21.02 7.26 -1.82
C LYS A 84 -22.22 6.70 -2.60
N THR A 85 -22.01 5.89 -3.63
CA THR A 85 -23.10 5.34 -4.49
C THR A 85 -23.58 3.95 -4.08
N ALA A 86 -23.22 3.44 -2.90
CA ALA A 86 -23.89 2.28 -2.32
C ALA A 86 -25.36 2.62 -2.07
N VAL A 87 -26.21 2.19 -3.00
CA VAL A 87 -27.65 2.36 -3.04
C VAL A 87 -28.25 2.00 -1.68
N LYS A 88 -28.93 2.97 -1.04
CA LYS A 88 -29.89 2.70 0.02
C LYS A 88 -31.03 1.88 -0.61
N ASN A 89 -31.00 0.57 -0.43
CA ASN A 89 -32.19 -0.27 -0.52
C ASN A 89 -32.73 -0.52 0.88
#